data_AF-A0A183Q556-F1
#
_entry.id   AF-A0A183Q556-F1
#
_cell.length_a   1.000
_cell.length_b   1.000
_cell.length_c   1.000
_cell.angle_alpha   90.00
_cell.angle_beta   90.00
_cell.angle_gamma   90.00
#
_symmetry.space_group_name_H-M   'P 1'
#
loop_
_entity.id
_entity.type
_entity.pdbx_description
1 polymer ?
#
loop_
_entity_poly.entity_id
_entity_poly.type
_entity_poly.pdbx_seq_one_letter_code
_entity_poly.pdbx_strand_id
1 'polypeptide(L)'
;VTGIVKNSTGVPVAVIQGTWDNYLEYQRLSIDKIPVGEPILIWKTDPLPSNASDMYHFSRFAIELNEMEDGVAPTDSRRRPDQRLMEQGLWDQANEEKRRLEAKQRNKRHAWEKAVREGIILMLF
;
A
#
# COMPACT_ATOMS: atom_id res chain seq x y z
N VAL A 1 0.82 12.75 -15.16
CA VAL A 1 -0.59 12.69 -14.71
C VAL A 1 -1.19 14.07 -14.89
N THR A 2 -2.41 14.14 -15.42
CA THR A 2 -3.14 15.40 -15.64
C THR A 2 -4.58 15.23 -15.22
N GLY A 3 -5.13 16.21 -14.50
CA GLY A 3 -6.51 16.25 -14.03
C GLY A 3 -7.11 17.66 -14.13
N ILE A 4 -8.44 17.73 -14.15
CA ILE A 4 -9.18 19.00 -14.20
C ILE A 4 -10.11 19.07 -12.99
N VAL A 5 -10.04 20.17 -12.25
CA VAL A 5 -10.97 20.47 -11.17
C VAL A 5 -12.14 21.24 -11.75
N LYS A 6 -13.36 20.76 -11.48
CA LYS A 6 -14.61 21.39 -11.89
C LYS A 6 -15.38 21.90 -10.67
N ASN A 7 -16.12 22.97 -10.84
CA ASN A 7 -17.07 23.45 -9.82
C ASN A 7 -18.36 22.59 -9.83
N SER A 8 -19.35 22.97 -9.00
CA SER A 8 -20.64 22.28 -8.89
C SER A 8 -21.47 22.27 -10.19
N THR A 9 -21.22 23.20 -11.10
CA THR A 9 -21.90 23.27 -12.40
C THR A 9 -21.13 22.55 -13.52
N GLY A 10 -20.01 21.90 -13.19
CA GLY A 10 -19.20 21.14 -14.13
C GLY A 10 -18.21 21.98 -14.96
N VAL A 11 -18.09 23.28 -14.68
CA VAL A 11 -17.16 24.19 -15.37
C VAL A 11 -15.74 23.97 -14.83
N PRO A 12 -14.73 23.75 -15.70
CA PRO A 12 -13.32 23.69 -15.30
C PRO A 12 -12.85 24.99 -14.64
N VAL A 13 -12.21 24.88 -13.48
CA VAL A 13 -11.70 26.04 -12.71
C VAL A 13 -10.22 25.94 -12.38
N ALA A 14 -9.62 24.76 -12.53
CA ALA A 14 -8.19 24.55 -12.35
C ALA A 14 -7.72 23.29 -13.07
N VAL A 15 -6.42 23.22 -13.34
CA VAL A 15 -5.72 22.02 -13.80
C VAL A 15 -4.78 21.54 -12.70
N ILE A 16 -4.66 20.22 -12.57
CA ILE A 16 -3.63 19.56 -11.76
C ILE A 16 -2.72 18.80 -12.73
N GLN A 17 -1.41 19.01 -12.65
CA GLN A 17 -0.42 18.40 -13.53
C GLN A 17 0.81 17.94 -12.76
N GLY A 18 1.55 16.99 -13.30
CA GLY A 18 2.82 16.53 -12.74
C GLY A 18 3.10 15.07 -13.07
N THR A 19 3.95 14.40 -12.29
CA THR A 19 4.21 12.96 -12.41
C THR A 19 3.97 12.28 -11.06
N TRP A 20 3.31 11.13 -11.09
CA TRP A 20 2.83 10.45 -9.87
C TRP A 20 3.98 10.02 -8.94
N ASP A 21 5.19 9.93 -9.47
CA ASP A 21 6.42 9.51 -8.80
C ASP A 21 7.29 10.67 -8.32
N ASN A 22 6.94 11.93 -8.63
CA ASN A 22 7.78 13.08 -8.31
C ASN A 22 7.01 14.26 -7.71
N TYR A 23 6.03 14.80 -8.45
CA TYR A 23 5.34 16.01 -8.00
C TYR A 23 3.95 16.17 -8.61
N LEU A 24 3.11 16.99 -7.97
CA LEU A 24 1.86 17.49 -8.49
C LEU A 24 1.76 18.99 -8.22
N GLU A 25 1.32 19.73 -9.23
CA GLU A 25 1.09 21.16 -9.21
C GLU A 25 -0.37 21.46 -9.56
N TYR A 26 -0.87 22.56 -9.00
CA TYR A 26 -2.20 23.09 -9.22
C TYR A 26 -2.10 24.48 -9.85
N GLN A 27 -2.91 24.76 -10.86
CA GLN A 27 -3.01 26.08 -11.47
C GLN A 27 -4.45 26.44 -11.78
N ARG A 28 -4.86 27.66 -11.43
CA ARG A 28 -6.22 28.16 -11.72
C ARG A 28 -6.39 28.35 -13.22
N LEU A 29 -7.61 28.14 -13.70
CA LEU A 29 -8.00 28.48 -15.06
C LEU A 29 -8.84 29.77 -15.04
N SER A 30 -8.65 30.61 -16.05
CA SER A 30 -9.55 31.73 -16.36
C SER A 30 -10.91 31.21 -16.87
N ILE A 31 -11.86 32.13 -17.08
CA ILE A 31 -13.16 31.82 -17.69
C ILE A 31 -12.99 31.17 -19.08
N ASP A 32 -11.96 31.59 -19.81
CA ASP A 32 -11.59 31.04 -21.13
C ASP A 32 -10.81 29.71 -21.05
N LYS A 33 -10.70 29.12 -19.85
CA LYS A 33 -10.00 27.86 -19.56
C LYS A 33 -8.49 27.93 -19.82
N ILE A 34 -7.91 29.13 -19.72
CA ILE A 34 -6.47 29.36 -19.88
C ILE A 34 -5.84 29.38 -18.48
N PRO A 35 -4.71 28.67 -18.24
CA PRO A 35 -4.01 28.74 -16.96
C PRO A 35 -3.59 30.16 -16.61
N VAL A 36 -3.83 30.58 -15.37
CA VAL A 36 -3.53 31.91 -14.85
C VAL A 36 -2.82 31.85 -13.50
N GLY A 37 -1.90 32.79 -13.29
CA GLY A 37 -1.02 32.82 -12.12
C GLY A 37 0.09 31.76 -12.19
N GLU A 38 0.96 31.74 -11.18
CA GLU A 38 2.01 30.72 -11.08
C GLU A 38 1.45 29.37 -10.63
N PRO A 39 1.95 28.23 -11.17
CA PRO A 39 1.65 26.91 -10.64
C PRO A 39 2.03 26.80 -9.15
N ILE A 40 1.16 26.17 -8.36
CA ILE A 40 1.36 25.93 -6.93
C ILE A 40 1.70 24.46 -6.74
N LEU A 41 2.87 24.16 -6.17
CA LEU A 41 3.23 22.79 -5.77
C LEU A 41 2.29 22.33 -4.65
N ILE A 42 1.51 21.27 -4.89
CA ILE A 42 0.54 20.73 -3.93
C ILE A 42 0.97 19.38 -3.32
N TRP A 43 1.86 18.66 -4.00
CA TRP A 43 2.46 17.43 -3.48
C TRP A 43 3.82 17.21 -4.15
N LYS A 44 4.77 16.66 -3.38
CA LYS A 44 6.07 16.23 -3.88
C LYS A 44 6.47 14.94 -3.15
N THR A 45 7.10 14.04 -3.88
CA THR A 45 7.64 12.81 -3.32
C THR A 45 8.77 13.13 -2.34
N ASP A 46 8.82 12.39 -1.24
CA ASP A 46 9.98 12.43 -0.36
C ASP A 46 11.15 11.67 -1.02
N PRO A 47 12.38 12.18 -0.92
CA PRO A 47 13.54 11.46 -1.41
C PRO A 47 13.69 10.14 -0.66
N LEU A 48 14.09 9.09 -1.38
CA LEU A 48 14.42 7.81 -0.75
C LEU A 48 15.64 7.97 0.19
N PRO A 49 15.74 7.17 1.26
CA PRO A 49 16.94 7.11 2.09
C PRO A 49 18.21 6.84 1.26
N SER A 50 19.36 7.33 1.72
CA SER A 50 20.62 7.21 0.98
C SER A 50 21.05 5.76 0.72
N ASN A 51 20.64 4.83 1.58
CA ASN A 51 20.91 3.39 1.48
C ASN A 51 19.71 2.59 0.93
N ALA A 52 18.78 3.24 0.24
CA ALA A 52 17.57 2.57 -0.25
C ALA A 52 17.87 1.38 -1.19
N SER A 53 18.98 1.41 -1.95
CA SER A 53 19.41 0.28 -2.78
C SER A 53 19.62 -1.01 -2.01
N ASP A 54 20.00 -0.90 -0.74
CA ASP A 54 20.30 -2.05 0.13
C ASP A 54 19.04 -2.52 0.86
N MET A 55 17.96 -1.74 0.78
CA MET A 55 16.70 -1.92 1.53
C MET A 55 15.49 -1.94 0.59
N TYR A 56 15.58 -2.70 -0.50
CA TYR A 56 14.48 -2.91 -1.46
C TYR A 56 13.90 -1.63 -2.08
N HIS A 57 14.67 -0.54 -2.11
CA HIS A 57 14.25 0.79 -2.53
C HIS A 57 13.03 1.32 -1.77
N PHE A 58 12.85 0.91 -0.51
CA PHE A 58 11.75 1.38 0.32
C PHE A 58 11.90 2.86 0.68
N SER A 59 10.75 3.55 0.70
CA SER A 59 10.66 4.87 1.34
C SER A 59 10.83 4.73 2.84
N ARG A 60 11.16 5.84 3.51
CA ARG A 60 11.23 5.87 4.97
C ARG A 60 9.93 5.36 5.62
N PHE A 61 8.79 5.82 5.11
CA PHE A 61 7.48 5.36 5.57
C PHE A 61 7.34 3.83 5.46
N ALA A 62 7.74 3.24 4.33
CA ALA A 62 7.64 1.79 4.14
C ALA A 62 8.56 0.99 5.07
N ILE A 63 9.75 1.52 5.39
CA ILE A 63 10.67 0.91 6.37
C ILE A 63 10.03 0.85 7.77
N GLU A 64 9.34 1.91 8.17
CA GLU A 64 8.73 2.04 9.49
C GLU A 64 7.47 1.16 9.65
N LEU A 65 6.80 0.75 8.56
CA LEU A 65 5.55 -0.02 8.60
C LEU A 65 5.64 -1.35 9.37
N ASN A 66 6.81 -2.00 9.39
CA ASN A 66 6.98 -3.31 10.02
C ASN A 66 7.82 -3.27 11.31
N GLU A 67 8.08 -2.08 11.86
CA GLU A 67 8.71 -1.94 13.17
C GLU A 67 7.82 -2.57 14.26
N MET A 68 8.43 -3.27 15.22
CA MET A 68 7.67 -3.95 16.27
C MET A 68 7.08 -2.93 17.24
N GLU A 69 5.79 -3.07 17.52
CA GLU A 69 5.06 -2.28 18.49
C GLU A 69 4.44 -3.18 19.56
N ASP A 70 4.42 -2.72 20.80
CA ASP A 70 3.78 -3.42 21.90
C ASP A 70 2.25 -3.40 21.75
N GLY A 71 1.59 -4.45 22.25
CA GLY A 71 0.12 -4.51 22.26
C GLY A 71 -0.56 -4.82 20.93
N VAL A 72 0.19 -5.09 19.85
CA VAL A 72 -0.42 -5.50 18.58
C VAL A 72 -1.14 -6.85 18.67
N ALA A 73 -2.23 -7.00 17.92
CA ALA A 73 -3.03 -8.22 17.92
C ALA A 73 -2.20 -9.43 17.43
N PRO A 74 -2.55 -10.68 17.82
CA PRO A 74 -1.87 -11.88 17.35
C PRO A 74 -1.85 -12.07 15.82
N THR A 75 -2.78 -11.44 15.12
CA THR A 75 -2.92 -11.50 13.65
C THR A 75 -2.28 -10.32 12.92
N ASP A 76 -1.65 -9.38 13.64
CA ASP A 76 -0.96 -8.25 13.03
C ASP A 76 0.23 -8.74 12.17
N SER A 77 0.43 -8.11 11.00
CA SER A 77 1.49 -8.51 10.05
C SER A 77 2.89 -8.43 10.67
N ARG A 78 3.13 -7.55 11.64
CA ARG A 78 4.43 -7.46 12.34
C ARG A 78 4.84 -8.76 13.04
N ARG A 79 3.85 -9.58 13.41
CA ARG A 79 4.04 -10.90 14.05
C ARG A 79 4.21 -12.04 13.04
N ARG A 80 4.22 -11.76 11.73
CA ARG A 80 4.35 -12.77 10.69
C ARG A 80 5.82 -13.25 10.63
N PRO A 81 6.13 -14.50 11.03
CA PRO A 81 7.50 -14.92 11.30
C PRO A 81 8.39 -15.05 10.06
N ASP A 82 7.84 -15.47 8.92
CA ASP A 82 8.57 -15.54 7.65
C ASP A 82 9.07 -14.16 7.21
N GLN A 83 8.21 -13.14 7.28
CA GLN A 83 8.58 -11.76 6.95
C GLN A 83 9.65 -11.20 7.92
N ARG A 84 9.52 -11.47 9.23
CA ARG A 84 10.51 -11.02 10.22
C ARG A 84 11.88 -11.66 10.00
N LEU A 85 11.93 -12.96 9.71
CA LEU A 85 13.18 -13.67 9.42
C LEU A 85 13.83 -13.14 8.14
N MET A 86 13.03 -12.81 7.12
CA MET A 86 13.50 -12.21 5.88
C MET A 86 14.15 -10.83 6.14
N GLU A 87 13.51 -9.98 6.93
CA GLU A 87 14.05 -8.66 7.31
C GLU A 87 15.37 -8.76 8.10
N GLN A 88 15.59 -9.86 8.82
CA GLN A 88 16.85 -10.16 9.52
C GLN A 88 17.91 -10.83 8.62
N GLY A 89 17.60 -11.07 7.34
CA GLY A 89 18.50 -11.75 6.39
C GLY A 89 18.57 -13.28 6.59
N LEU A 90 17.70 -13.86 7.41
CA LEU A 90 17.66 -15.30 7.69
C LEU A 90 16.81 -16.05 6.64
N TRP A 91 17.28 -16.04 5.39
CA TRP A 91 16.54 -16.50 4.21
C TRP A 91 16.03 -17.95 4.27
N ASP A 92 16.86 -18.90 4.70
CA ASP A 92 16.46 -20.31 4.76
C ASP A 92 15.35 -20.54 5.79
N GLN A 93 15.44 -19.89 6.96
CA GLN A 93 14.44 -19.97 8.00
C GLN A 93 13.13 -19.29 7.57
N ALA A 94 13.23 -18.13 6.91
CA ALA A 94 12.09 -17.43 6.34
C ALA A 94 11.32 -18.31 5.34
N ASN A 95 12.05 -19.00 4.45
CA ASN A 95 11.46 -19.91 3.47
C ASN A 95 10.75 -21.10 4.12
N GLU A 96 11.33 -21.69 5.17
CA GLU A 96 10.69 -22.77 5.91
C GLU A 96 9.41 -22.31 6.62
N GLU A 97 9.46 -21.17 7.32
CA GLU A 97 8.28 -20.61 7.97
C GLU A 97 7.19 -20.22 6.97
N LYS A 98 7.55 -19.70 5.79
CA LYS A 98 6.61 -19.42 4.71
C LYS A 98 5.88 -20.69 4.26
N ARG A 99 6.62 -21.78 4.00
CA ARG A 99 6.02 -23.07 3.61
C ARG A 99 5.03 -23.56 4.67
N ARG A 100 5.42 -23.49 5.95
CA ARG A 100 4.58 -23.90 7.08
C ARG A 100 3.28 -23.08 7.17
N LEU A 101 3.38 -21.75 7.07
CA LEU A 101 2.22 -20.85 7.14
C LEU A 101 1.25 -21.06 5.98
N GLU A 102 1.75 -21.14 4.75
CA GLU A 102 0.91 -21.34 3.58
C GLU A 102 0.24 -22.72 3.59
N ALA A 103 0.95 -23.77 4.02
CA ALA A 103 0.37 -25.11 4.18
C ALA A 103 -0.77 -25.10 5.21
N LYS A 104 -0.58 -24.42 6.35
CA LYS A 104 -1.63 -24.22 7.36
C LYS A 104 -2.86 -23.51 6.77
N GLN A 105 -2.66 -22.43 6.00
CA GLN A 105 -3.76 -21.71 5.36
C GLN A 105 -4.50 -22.57 4.32
N ARG A 106 -3.76 -23.28 3.46
CA ARG A 106 -4.33 -24.19 2.46
C ARG A 106 -5.17 -25.30 3.11
N ASN A 107 -4.67 -25.93 4.16
CA ASN A 107 -5.39 -26.99 4.87
C ASN A 107 -6.68 -26.46 5.53
N LYS A 108 -6.62 -25.26 6.15
CA LYS A 108 -7.82 -24.63 6.72
C LYS A 108 -8.88 -24.34 5.65
N ARG A 109 -8.46 -23.82 4.49
CA ARG A 109 -9.35 -23.58 3.35
C ARG A 109 -9.99 -24.88 2.85
N HIS A 110 -9.22 -25.94 2.65
CA HIS A 110 -9.75 -27.23 2.20
C HIS A 110 -10.71 -27.87 3.20
N ALA A 111 -10.43 -27.77 4.50
CA ALA A 111 -11.35 -28.24 5.54
C ALA A 111 -12.67 -27.46 5.51
N TRP A 112 -12.61 -26.14 5.32
CA TRP A 112 -13.79 -25.28 5.20
C TRP A 112 -14.60 -25.60 3.93
N GLU A 113 -13.95 -25.70 2.77
CA GLU A 113 -14.59 -26.09 1.50
C GLU A 113 -15.25 -27.47 1.59
N LYS A 114 -14.60 -28.44 2.23
CA LYS A 114 -15.16 -29.77 2.48
C LYS A 114 -16.41 -29.68 3.36
N ALA A 115 -16.34 -28.93 4.47
CA ALA A 115 -17.47 -28.76 5.37
C ALA A 115 -18.66 -28.03 4.73
N VAL A 116 -18.40 -27.06 3.84
CA VAL A 116 -19.44 -26.42 3.01
C VAL A 116 -20.08 -27.45 2.06
N ARG A 117 -19.27 -28.22 1.33
CA ARG A 117 -19.76 -29.25 0.40
C ARG A 117 -20.58 -30.34 1.10
N GLU A 118 -20.20 -30.70 2.32
CA GLU A 118 -20.89 -31.69 3.15
C GLU A 118 -22.11 -31.10 3.89
N GLY A 119 -22.44 -29.82 3.67
CA GLY A 119 -23.60 -29.16 4.27
C GLY A 119 -23.48 -28.91 5.77
N ILE A 120 -22.29 -29.09 6.35
CA ILE A 120 -22.00 -28.88 7.78
C ILE A 120 -22.05 -27.37 8.11
N ILE A 121 -21.71 -26.52 7.14
CA ILE A 121 -21.75 -25.06 7.25
C ILE A 121 -23.00 -24.51 6.54
N LEU A 122 -24.18 -24.97 6.96
CA LEU A 122 -25.48 -24.37 6.63
C LEU A 122 -26.18 -23.95 7.93
N MET A 123 -25.57 -23.08 8.75
CA MET A 123 -26.25 -22.47 9.91
C MET A 123 -25.52 -21.30 10.58
N LEU A 124 -24.93 -20.37 9.83
CA LEU A 124 -24.46 -19.10 10.42
C LEU A 124 -24.63 -17.93 9.44
N PHE A 125 -25.88 -17.65 9.04
CA PHE A 125 -26.41 -16.32 8.75
C PHE A 125 -27.90 -16.31 9.09
#